data_AF-A0A2C9LET5-F1
#
_entry.id   AF-A0A2C9LET5-F1
#
_cell.length_a   1.000
_cell.length_b   1.000
_cell.length_c   1.000
_cell.angle_alpha   90.00
_cell.angle_beta   90.00
_cell.angle_gamma   90.00
#
_symmetry.space_group_name_H-M   'P 1'
#
loop_
_entity.id
_entity.type
_entity.pdbx_description
1 polymer ?
#
loop_
_entity_poly.entity_id
_entity_poly.type
_entity_poly.pdbx_seq_one_letter_code
_entity_poly.pdbx_strand_id
1 'polypeptide(L)'
;MSMFLAAGGSNVTEEELRVAEDKFEESKNLAENAMHNVLENEVEYISQLQAFIEAEVDYHRQALNTLQTLMDALEIKRNDAASRPKSEHIPKRIVSYNRSESPNSYDGPSESLDTGGKSGSYNFNSIQAPSYHQSGFDPYDDQDPFGSYAVPDTKKKPMAKALYDFIAENEGELGFQEGDYIQLISQVDENWYEGSVNGQAGFFPINYVEVINPL
;
A
#
# COMPACT_ATOMS: atom_id res chain seq x y z
N MET A 1 -73.89 59.31 -22.70
CA MET A 1 -72.86 58.52 -21.99
C MET A 1 -73.59 57.37 -21.30
N SER A 2 -73.81 56.26 -22.02
CA SER A 2 -74.39 55.04 -21.44
C SER A 2 -73.49 53.88 -21.82
N MET A 3 -72.84 53.34 -20.80
CA MET A 3 -72.11 52.07 -20.83
C MET A 3 -73.09 50.94 -21.16
N PHE A 4 -72.72 50.07 -22.09
CA PHE A 4 -73.18 48.70 -22.12
C PHE A 4 -71.96 47.81 -21.91
N LEU A 5 -71.80 47.32 -20.68
CA LEU A 5 -70.93 46.21 -20.33
C LEU A 5 -71.64 44.92 -20.76
N ALA A 6 -71.14 44.29 -21.82
CA ALA A 6 -71.54 42.94 -22.19
C ALA A 6 -70.89 41.94 -21.22
N ALA A 7 -71.69 41.43 -20.30
CA ALA A 7 -71.40 40.18 -19.60
C ALA A 7 -71.81 39.02 -20.52
N GLY A 8 -70.87 38.17 -20.91
CA GLY A 8 -71.12 36.94 -21.65
C GLY A 8 -70.08 35.91 -21.25
N GLY A 9 -70.46 35.00 -20.34
CA GLY A 9 -69.61 33.92 -19.88
C GLY A 9 -69.12 33.05 -21.05
N SER A 10 -67.85 32.69 -21.02
CA SER A 10 -67.23 31.72 -21.90
C SER A 10 -67.88 30.35 -21.70
N ASN A 11 -68.89 30.04 -22.52
CA ASN A 11 -69.51 28.72 -22.56
C ASN A 11 -68.54 27.78 -23.29
N VAL A 12 -67.87 26.92 -22.53
CA VAL A 12 -67.10 25.79 -23.07
C VAL A 12 -68.00 25.02 -24.03
N THR A 13 -67.53 24.84 -25.25
CA THR A 13 -68.29 24.18 -26.31
C THR A 13 -68.26 22.66 -26.13
N GLU A 14 -69.30 21.96 -26.59
CA GLU A 14 -69.36 20.49 -26.60
C GLU A 14 -68.12 19.88 -27.29
N GLU A 15 -67.60 20.56 -28.30
CA GLU A 15 -66.39 20.15 -29.03
C GLU A 15 -65.12 20.27 -28.17
N GLU A 16 -64.98 21.36 -27.39
CA GLU A 16 -63.88 21.50 -26.44
C GLU A 16 -63.94 20.43 -25.34
N LEU A 17 -65.15 20.03 -24.94
CA LEU A 17 -65.38 19.00 -23.93
C LEU A 17 -65.02 17.61 -24.45
N ARG A 18 -65.38 17.31 -25.70
CA ARG A 18 -65.01 16.07 -26.37
C ARG A 18 -63.50 15.94 -26.59
N VAL A 19 -62.85 17.03 -27.03
CA VAL A 19 -61.39 17.06 -27.18
C VAL A 19 -60.69 16.91 -25.82
N ALA A 20 -61.25 17.48 -24.76
CA ALA A 20 -60.73 17.31 -23.41
C ALA A 20 -60.87 15.86 -22.92
N GLU A 21 -61.99 15.20 -23.24
CA GLU A 21 -62.23 13.79 -22.94
C GLU A 21 -61.26 12.87 -23.68
N ASP A 22 -61.07 13.06 -24.99
CA ASP A 22 -60.12 12.28 -25.79
C ASP A 22 -58.68 12.42 -25.24
N LYS A 23 -58.26 13.65 -24.92
CA LYS A 23 -56.94 13.92 -24.33
C LYS A 23 -56.78 13.32 -22.93
N PHE A 24 -57.86 13.29 -22.16
CA PHE A 24 -57.85 12.67 -20.85
C PHE A 24 -57.70 11.15 -20.96
N GLU A 25 -58.42 10.52 -21.87
CA GLU A 25 -58.33 9.07 -22.11
C GLU A 25 -56.94 8.69 -22.65
N GLU A 26 -56.35 9.50 -23.54
CA GLU A 26 -54.96 9.34 -23.97
C GLU A 26 -53.97 9.43 -22.79
N SER A 27 -54.13 10.44 -21.93
CA SER A 27 -53.27 10.62 -20.75
C SER A 27 -53.42 9.46 -19.76
N LYS A 28 -54.64 8.93 -19.60
CA LYS A 28 -54.91 7.78 -18.73
C LYS A 28 -54.25 6.53 -19.28
N ASN A 29 -54.43 6.23 -20.56
CA ASN A 29 -53.81 5.06 -21.20
C ASN A 29 -52.27 5.13 -21.13
N LEU A 30 -51.69 6.32 -21.29
CA LEU A 30 -50.25 6.51 -21.16
C LEU A 30 -49.76 6.21 -19.73
N ALA A 31 -50.48 6.72 -18.71
CA ALA A 31 -50.15 6.47 -17.31
C ALA A 31 -50.30 4.99 -16.94
N GLU A 32 -51.36 4.33 -17.41
CA GLU A 32 -51.58 2.90 -17.17
C GLU A 32 -50.46 2.04 -17.76
N ASN A 33 -50.06 2.29 -19.01
CA ASN A 33 -48.96 1.57 -19.66
C ASN A 33 -47.61 1.84 -18.98
N ALA A 34 -47.36 3.08 -18.55
CA ALA A 34 -46.13 3.40 -17.82
C ALA A 34 -46.07 2.67 -16.47
N MET A 35 -47.19 2.62 -15.73
CA MET A 35 -47.26 1.89 -14.47
C MET A 35 -47.10 0.37 -14.67
N HIS A 36 -47.68 -0.19 -15.74
CA HIS A 36 -47.51 -1.60 -16.07
C HIS A 36 -46.05 -1.97 -16.34
N ASN A 37 -45.36 -1.17 -17.17
CA ASN A 37 -43.94 -1.38 -17.47
C ASN A 37 -43.05 -1.26 -16.22
N VAL A 38 -43.33 -0.31 -15.32
CA VAL A 38 -42.56 -0.16 -14.08
C VAL A 38 -42.70 -1.40 -13.18
N LEU A 39 -43.90 -1.97 -13.10
CA LEU A 39 -44.16 -3.16 -12.30
C LEU A 39 -43.58 -4.43 -12.94
N GLU A 40 -43.57 -4.55 -14.27
CA GLU A 40 -42.88 -5.65 -14.96
C GLU A 40 -41.35 -5.59 -14.76
N ASN A 41 -40.78 -4.39 -14.65
CA ASN A 41 -39.35 -4.20 -14.44
C ASN A 41 -38.87 -4.55 -13.02
N GLU A 42 -39.75 -4.68 -12.02
CA GLU A 42 -39.35 -5.07 -10.66
C GLU A 42 -38.65 -6.43 -10.63
N VAL A 43 -39.11 -7.36 -11.47
CA VAL A 43 -38.48 -8.69 -11.63
C VAL A 43 -37.07 -8.55 -12.17
N GLU A 44 -36.83 -7.62 -13.09
CA GLU A 44 -35.51 -7.38 -13.67
C GLU A 44 -34.55 -6.75 -12.65
N TYR A 45 -35.02 -5.79 -11.85
CA TYR A 45 -34.21 -5.19 -10.78
C TYR A 45 -33.84 -6.21 -9.71
N ILE A 46 -34.78 -7.05 -9.29
CA ILE A 46 -34.51 -8.12 -8.33
C ILE A 46 -33.50 -9.12 -8.92
N SER A 47 -33.62 -9.44 -10.21
CA SER A 47 -32.68 -10.34 -10.90
C SER A 47 -31.26 -9.76 -10.94
N GLN A 48 -31.12 -8.45 -11.16
CA GLN A 48 -29.82 -7.78 -11.14
C GLN A 48 -29.18 -7.80 -9.75
N LEU A 49 -29.97 -7.51 -8.70
CA LEU A 49 -29.48 -7.60 -7.32
C LEU A 49 -29.07 -9.02 -6.95
N GLN A 50 -29.83 -10.03 -7.38
CA GLN A 50 -29.48 -11.43 -7.19
C GLN A 50 -28.13 -11.77 -7.85
N ALA A 51 -27.95 -11.41 -9.12
CA ALA A 51 -26.70 -11.66 -9.85
C ALA A 51 -25.49 -10.99 -9.17
N PHE A 52 -25.67 -9.78 -8.64
CA PHE A 52 -24.63 -9.09 -7.88
C PHE A 52 -24.24 -9.86 -6.60
N ILE A 53 -25.23 -10.29 -5.82
CA ILE A 53 -24.97 -11.06 -4.59
C ILE A 53 -24.34 -12.41 -4.89
N GLU A 54 -24.75 -13.09 -5.97
CA GLU A 54 -24.11 -14.33 -6.41
C GLU A 54 -22.62 -14.14 -6.72
N ALA A 55 -22.27 -13.07 -7.44
CA ALA A 55 -20.88 -12.75 -7.74
C ALA A 55 -20.04 -12.46 -6.48
N GLU A 56 -20.59 -11.72 -5.52
CA GLU A 56 -19.92 -11.46 -4.23
C GLU A 56 -19.72 -12.73 -3.41
N VAL A 57 -20.74 -13.60 -3.36
CA VAL A 57 -20.63 -14.89 -2.67
C VAL A 57 -19.53 -15.75 -3.30
N ASP A 58 -19.45 -15.78 -4.63
CA ASP A 58 -18.42 -16.53 -5.34
C ASP A 58 -17.02 -15.96 -5.15
N TYR A 59 -16.87 -14.64 -5.11
CA TYR A 59 -15.61 -13.98 -4.78
C TYR A 59 -15.12 -14.39 -3.40
N HIS A 60 -15.97 -14.29 -2.38
CA HIS A 60 -15.58 -14.64 -1.02
C HIS A 60 -15.24 -16.13 -0.86
N ARG A 61 -15.95 -17.02 -1.57
CA ARG A 61 -15.61 -18.46 -1.59
C ARG A 61 -14.21 -18.70 -2.16
N GLN A 62 -13.86 -18.01 -3.25
CA GLN A 62 -12.54 -18.12 -3.87
C GLN A 62 -11.42 -17.57 -2.97
N ALA A 63 -11.65 -16.41 -2.34
CA ALA A 63 -10.74 -15.84 -1.37
C ALA A 63 -10.48 -16.81 -0.20
N LEU A 64 -11.54 -17.40 0.34
CA LEU A 64 -11.45 -18.37 1.44
C LEU A 64 -10.65 -19.62 1.02
N ASN A 65 -10.88 -20.14 -0.19
CA ASN A 65 -10.14 -21.31 -0.69
C ASN A 65 -8.63 -21.02 -0.81
N THR A 66 -8.28 -19.84 -1.32
CA THR A 66 -6.89 -19.40 -1.44
C THR A 66 -6.23 -19.28 -0.07
N LEU A 67 -6.90 -18.64 0.89
CA LEU A 67 -6.41 -18.49 2.27
C LEU A 67 -6.26 -19.85 2.97
N GLN A 68 -7.21 -20.78 2.77
CA GLN A 68 -7.12 -22.12 3.32
C GLN A 68 -5.89 -22.87 2.79
N THR A 69 -5.64 -22.78 1.48
CA THR A 69 -4.45 -23.39 0.86
C THR A 69 -3.16 -22.82 1.45
N LEU A 70 -3.10 -21.50 1.66
CA LEU A 70 -1.95 -20.86 2.28
C LEU A 70 -1.77 -21.32 3.74
N MET A 71 -2.86 -21.43 4.49
CA MET A 71 -2.84 -21.89 5.88
C MET A 71 -2.26 -23.30 5.99
N ASP A 72 -2.72 -24.23 5.14
CA ASP A 72 -2.22 -25.60 5.10
C ASP A 72 -0.72 -25.64 4.75
N ALA A 73 -0.28 -24.83 3.78
CA ALA A 73 1.13 -24.73 3.41
C ALA A 73 2.01 -24.17 4.56
N LEU A 74 1.51 -23.19 5.31
CA LEU A 74 2.21 -22.63 6.46
C LEU A 74 2.28 -23.63 7.62
N GLU A 75 1.24 -24.42 7.84
CA GLU A 75 1.24 -25.48 8.84
C GLU A 75 2.31 -26.54 8.54
N ILE A 76 2.41 -26.97 7.28
CA ILE A 76 3.48 -27.88 6.83
C ILE A 76 4.85 -27.26 7.11
N LYS A 77 5.09 -26.02 6.68
CA LYS A 77 6.39 -25.33 6.90
C LYS A 77 6.72 -25.16 8.39
N ARG A 78 5.72 -24.86 9.23
CA ARG A 78 5.88 -24.74 10.68
C ARG A 78 6.31 -26.09 11.27
N ASN A 79 5.65 -27.17 10.87
CA ASN A 79 5.95 -28.51 11.37
C ASN A 79 7.35 -28.99 10.89
N ASP A 80 7.71 -28.72 9.63
CA ASP A 80 9.06 -28.98 9.09
C ASP A 80 10.12 -28.20 9.87
N ALA A 81 9.90 -26.91 10.13
CA ALA A 81 10.81 -26.10 10.93
C ALA A 81 10.94 -26.60 12.37
N ALA A 82 9.84 -27.05 12.98
CA ALA A 82 9.82 -27.60 14.34
C ALA A 82 10.56 -28.94 14.45
N SER A 83 10.62 -29.74 13.38
CA SER A 83 11.31 -31.03 13.35
C SER A 83 12.82 -30.92 13.06
N ARG A 84 13.31 -29.72 12.68
CA ARG A 84 14.75 -29.51 12.44
C ARG A 84 15.55 -29.70 13.75
N PRO A 85 16.59 -30.54 13.77
CA PRO A 85 17.44 -30.68 14.94
C PRO A 85 18.15 -29.35 15.21
N LYS A 86 17.97 -28.79 16.41
CA LYS A 86 18.69 -27.59 16.84
C LYS A 86 20.18 -27.94 16.98
N SER A 87 21.03 -27.41 16.10
CA SER A 87 22.47 -27.48 16.29
C SER A 87 22.88 -26.58 17.45
N GLU A 88 23.49 -27.18 18.48
CA GLU A 88 24.03 -26.45 19.62
C GLU A 88 25.12 -25.51 19.14
N HIS A 89 24.87 -24.20 19.25
CA HIS A 89 25.85 -23.19 18.89
C HIS A 89 26.96 -23.21 19.94
N ILE A 90 28.10 -23.84 19.62
CA ILE A 90 29.31 -23.78 20.44
C ILE A 90 30.09 -22.52 20.03
N PRO A 91 30.05 -21.43 20.81
CA PRO A 91 30.88 -20.28 20.55
C PRO A 91 32.34 -20.70 20.64
N LYS A 92 33.10 -20.53 19.54
CA LYS A 92 34.54 -20.79 19.52
C LYS A 92 35.20 -19.82 20.51
N ARG A 93 35.76 -20.35 21.60
CA ARG A 93 36.54 -19.57 22.55
C ARG A 93 37.74 -18.98 21.82
N ILE A 94 37.83 -17.65 21.76
CA ILE A 94 38.98 -16.94 21.20
C ILE A 94 40.20 -17.34 22.04
N VAL A 95 41.14 -18.04 21.41
CA VAL A 95 42.46 -18.34 21.98
C VAL A 95 43.23 -17.03 21.92
N SER A 96 43.40 -16.37 23.07
CA SER A 96 44.32 -15.23 23.18
C SER A 96 45.72 -15.76 22.92
N TYR A 97 46.27 -15.51 21.72
CA TYR A 97 47.68 -15.72 21.47
C TYR A 97 48.45 -14.79 22.41
N ASN A 98 49.13 -15.40 23.39
CA ASN A 98 50.14 -14.74 24.19
C ASN A 98 51.14 -14.09 23.23
N ARG A 99 51.17 -12.76 23.24
CA ARG A 99 52.20 -11.96 22.60
C ARG A 99 53.53 -12.42 23.19
N SER A 100 54.32 -13.11 22.39
CA SER A 100 55.70 -13.46 22.71
C SER A 100 56.47 -12.18 23.01
N GLU A 101 56.78 -11.97 24.29
CA GLU A 101 57.76 -10.98 24.71
C GLU A 101 59.15 -11.43 24.26
N SER A 102 59.83 -10.55 23.50
CA SER A 102 61.24 -10.70 23.20
C SER A 102 62.09 -10.53 24.47
N PRO A 103 63.26 -11.19 24.54
CA PRO A 103 63.99 -11.38 25.78
C PRO A 103 64.76 -10.11 26.15
N ASN A 104 64.43 -9.52 27.29
CA ASN A 104 65.37 -8.66 28.01
C ASN A 104 65.33 -9.01 29.50
N SER A 105 66.48 -9.50 29.95
CA SER A 105 66.88 -9.78 31.32
C SER A 105 66.53 -8.66 32.28
N TYR A 106 66.11 -8.99 33.50
CA TYR A 106 66.74 -8.59 34.77
C TYR A 106 66.06 -9.33 35.93
N ASP A 107 66.90 -9.97 36.76
CA ASP A 107 66.59 -10.72 37.98
C ASP A 107 65.97 -9.85 39.10
N GLY A 108 65.07 -10.45 39.90
CA GLY A 108 64.64 -9.91 41.19
C GLY A 108 63.58 -10.77 41.89
N PRO A 109 63.81 -11.31 43.11
CA PRO A 109 62.97 -12.37 43.68
C PRO A 109 61.85 -11.89 44.63
N SER A 110 60.73 -12.63 44.56
CA SER A 110 59.71 -12.96 45.57
C SER A 110 59.28 -11.93 46.62
N GLU A 111 57.97 -11.69 46.73
CA GLU A 111 57.27 -11.62 48.01
C GLU A 111 55.77 -11.92 47.87
N SER A 112 55.17 -12.28 48.99
CA SER A 112 54.04 -13.20 49.18
C SER A 112 52.78 -12.53 49.79
N LEU A 113 51.65 -13.26 49.76
CA LEU A 113 50.34 -12.97 50.41
C LEU A 113 49.56 -11.80 49.75
N ASP A 114 48.23 -11.79 49.63
CA ASP A 114 47.22 -12.18 50.60
C ASP A 114 45.84 -12.45 49.93
N THR A 115 45.18 -13.48 50.43
CA THR A 115 43.76 -13.80 50.27
C THR A 115 42.88 -12.77 50.95
N GLY A 116 41.95 -12.13 50.23
CA GLY A 116 40.93 -11.28 50.84
C GLY A 116 39.70 -11.11 49.96
N GLY A 117 38.72 -12.01 50.09
CA GLY A 117 37.44 -11.88 49.40
C GLY A 117 36.59 -10.73 49.95
N LYS A 118 35.79 -10.08 49.09
CA LYS A 118 34.55 -9.41 49.48
C LYS A 118 33.49 -9.51 48.38
N SER A 119 32.32 -9.92 48.86
CA SER A 119 30.97 -9.91 48.30
C SER A 119 30.60 -8.71 47.41
N GLY A 120 29.95 -9.03 46.29
CA GLY A 120 28.65 -8.50 45.88
C GLY A 120 28.48 -6.99 45.70
N SER A 121 28.31 -6.55 44.45
CA SER A 121 27.29 -5.55 44.11
C SER A 121 26.90 -5.66 42.65
N TYR A 122 25.61 -5.92 42.45
CA TYR A 122 24.84 -5.69 41.23
C TYR A 122 24.95 -4.22 40.83
N ASN A 123 25.13 -3.92 39.53
CA ASN A 123 24.50 -2.74 38.95
C ASN A 123 24.25 -2.81 37.44
N PHE A 124 23.19 -2.08 37.09
CA PHE A 124 22.38 -2.04 35.89
C PHE A 124 22.89 -1.02 34.86
N ASN A 125 22.74 -1.38 33.57
CA ASN A 125 22.72 -0.59 32.33
C ASN A 125 23.38 0.79 32.27
N SER A 126 24.24 0.97 31.27
CA SER A 126 24.07 2.02 30.26
C SER A 126 25.13 1.94 29.14
N ILE A 127 24.66 2.10 27.89
CA ILE A 127 25.21 2.99 26.87
C ILE A 127 26.07 2.44 25.69
N GLN A 128 25.50 2.72 24.51
CA GLN A 128 26.06 3.15 23.20
C GLN A 128 26.89 2.21 22.33
N ALA A 129 26.42 2.11 21.08
CA ALA A 129 27.13 1.61 19.92
C ALA A 129 28.39 2.45 19.62
N PRO A 130 29.51 1.83 19.23
CA PRO A 130 30.66 2.59 18.77
C PRO A 130 30.67 2.72 17.23
N SER A 131 30.64 3.98 16.80
CA SER A 131 31.19 4.45 15.53
C SER A 131 32.72 4.43 15.59
N TYR A 132 33.41 4.00 14.52
CA TYR A 132 34.79 4.42 14.28
C TYR A 132 35.05 4.71 12.81
N HIS A 133 35.37 5.97 12.58
CA HIS A 133 36.08 6.52 11.44
C HIS A 133 37.56 6.10 11.46
N GLN A 134 38.07 5.76 10.27
CA GLN A 134 39.25 6.35 9.62
C GLN A 134 40.68 5.85 9.91
N SER A 135 41.41 5.77 8.78
CA SER A 135 42.85 5.61 8.54
C SER A 135 43.40 4.18 8.66
N GLY A 136 44.26 3.69 7.76
CA GLY A 136 44.85 4.26 6.56
C GLY A 136 45.98 3.35 6.07
N PHE A 137 46.17 3.35 4.74
CA PHE A 137 47.45 3.19 4.04
C PHE A 137 48.23 1.87 4.25
N ASP A 138 47.99 0.89 3.38
CA ASP A 138 48.98 -0.14 3.05
C ASP A 138 49.60 0.19 1.68
N PRO A 139 50.91 0.50 1.63
CA PRO A 139 51.66 0.62 0.39
C PRO A 139 52.20 -0.76 -0.03
N TYR A 140 52.16 -1.01 -1.34
CA TYR A 140 52.62 -2.23 -2.05
C TYR A 140 51.61 -3.37 -2.16
N ASP A 141 50.68 -3.24 -3.12
CA ASP A 141 50.31 -4.37 -3.97
C ASP A 141 50.37 -3.92 -5.43
N ASP A 142 50.91 -4.80 -6.25
CA ASP A 142 51.40 -4.57 -7.60
C ASP A 142 50.26 -4.43 -8.61
N GLN A 143 50.48 -3.48 -9.54
CA GLN A 143 49.93 -3.34 -10.88
C GLN A 143 48.83 -4.33 -11.34
N ASP A 144 47.57 -3.91 -11.22
CA ASP A 144 46.50 -4.33 -12.15
C ASP A 144 46.30 -3.25 -13.23
N PRO A 145 46.59 -3.51 -14.53
CA PRO A 145 46.57 -2.50 -15.58
C PRO A 145 45.18 -2.18 -16.19
N PHE A 146 44.06 -2.66 -15.65
CA PHE A 146 42.74 -2.41 -16.25
C PHE A 146 41.63 -2.19 -15.21
N GLY A 147 41.30 -0.90 -15.01
CA GLY A 147 39.96 -0.37 -14.74
C GLY A 147 39.09 -1.14 -13.74
N SER A 148 39.08 -0.67 -12.49
CA SER A 148 38.00 -0.92 -11.55
C SER A 148 36.67 -0.45 -12.14
N TYR A 149 35.89 -1.41 -12.66
CA TYR A 149 34.45 -1.25 -12.73
C TYR A 149 33.96 -1.20 -11.28
N ALA A 150 33.87 -0.01 -10.72
CA ALA A 150 32.92 0.26 -9.65
C ALA A 150 31.57 -0.22 -10.19
N VAL A 151 31.10 -1.37 -9.70
CA VAL A 151 29.76 -1.87 -10.03
C VAL A 151 28.81 -0.83 -9.46
N PRO A 152 28.11 -0.02 -10.27
CA PRO A 152 27.15 0.89 -9.72
C PRO A 152 25.94 0.02 -9.34
N ASP A 153 25.66 -0.11 -8.04
CA ASP A 153 24.39 -0.66 -7.55
C ASP A 153 23.27 0.30 -7.97
N THR A 154 22.90 0.24 -9.24
CA THR A 154 21.86 1.08 -9.87
C THR A 154 20.50 0.47 -9.62
N LYS A 155 20.11 0.32 -8.34
CA LYS A 155 18.70 0.11 -8.01
C LYS A 155 17.96 1.38 -8.41
N LYS A 156 17.36 1.37 -9.61
CA LYS A 156 16.54 2.46 -10.12
C LYS A 156 15.44 2.74 -9.09
N LYS A 157 15.26 4.00 -8.71
CA LYS A 157 14.22 4.38 -7.75
C LYS A 157 12.83 4.04 -8.32
N PRO A 158 11.90 3.54 -7.49
CA PRO A 158 10.52 3.30 -7.90
C PRO A 158 9.89 4.55 -8.51
N MET A 159 9.32 4.48 -9.70
CA MET A 159 8.89 5.67 -10.43
C MET A 159 7.75 5.33 -11.36
N ALA A 160 6.81 6.25 -11.51
CA ALA A 160 5.72 6.17 -12.47
C ALA A 160 5.69 7.44 -13.32
N LYS A 161 5.08 7.33 -14.52
CA LYS A 161 4.81 8.45 -15.40
C LYS A 161 3.31 8.70 -15.42
N ALA A 162 2.89 9.95 -15.26
CA ALA A 162 1.50 10.34 -15.38
C ALA A 162 1.00 10.14 -16.83
N LEU A 163 -0.10 9.42 -16.97
CA LEU A 163 -0.80 9.22 -18.24
C LEU A 163 -1.85 10.30 -18.49
N TYR A 164 -2.35 10.94 -17.43
CA TYR A 164 -3.36 11.99 -17.47
C TYR A 164 -3.09 13.03 -16.39
N ASP A 165 -3.68 14.21 -16.53
CA ASP A 165 -3.74 15.21 -15.47
C ASP A 165 -4.56 14.67 -14.28
N PHE A 166 -4.11 14.94 -13.06
CA PHE A 166 -4.86 14.67 -11.84
C PHE A 166 -4.89 15.91 -10.96
N ILE A 167 -6.09 16.42 -10.68
CA ILE A 167 -6.30 17.60 -9.83
C ILE A 167 -6.64 17.08 -8.43
N ALA A 168 -5.82 17.43 -7.44
CA ALA A 168 -6.12 17.11 -6.05
C ALA A 168 -7.35 17.90 -5.58
N GLU A 169 -8.39 17.18 -5.15
CA GLU A 169 -9.63 17.76 -4.61
C GLU A 169 -9.65 17.72 -3.08
N ASN A 170 -8.94 16.76 -2.47
CA ASN A 170 -8.90 16.56 -1.03
C ASN A 170 -7.51 16.81 -0.41
N GLU A 171 -7.48 17.14 0.87
CA GLU A 171 -6.22 17.23 1.63
C GLU A 171 -5.53 15.86 1.66
N GLY A 172 -4.26 15.82 1.23
CA GLY A 172 -3.44 14.60 1.17
C GLY A 172 -3.37 13.96 -0.22
N GLU A 173 -4.13 14.43 -1.19
CA GLU A 173 -3.98 14.01 -2.60
C GLU A 173 -2.82 14.74 -3.29
N LEU A 174 -2.16 14.07 -4.23
CA LEU A 174 -1.05 14.62 -4.99
C LEU A 174 -1.51 14.94 -6.42
N GLY A 175 -1.70 16.23 -6.71
CA GLY A 175 -1.98 16.68 -8.08
C GLY A 175 -0.75 16.70 -8.98
N PHE A 176 -0.92 16.39 -10.26
CA PHE A 176 0.13 16.37 -11.29
C PHE A 176 -0.43 16.54 -12.70
N GLN A 177 0.45 16.77 -13.67
CA GLN A 177 0.10 16.89 -15.10
C GLN A 177 0.52 15.65 -15.89
N GLU A 178 -0.16 15.39 -17.01
CA GLU A 178 0.20 14.36 -17.97
C GLU A 178 1.68 14.49 -18.36
N GLY A 179 2.41 13.38 -18.28
CA GLY A 179 3.83 13.32 -18.58
C GLY A 179 4.76 13.58 -17.41
N ASP A 180 4.27 14.01 -16.25
CA ASP A 180 5.07 14.14 -15.03
C ASP A 180 5.64 12.79 -14.58
N TYR A 181 6.85 12.83 -14.00
CA TYR A 181 7.47 11.67 -13.37
C TYR A 181 7.31 11.74 -11.87
N ILE A 182 6.61 10.76 -11.32
CA ILE A 182 6.25 10.69 -9.90
C ILE A 182 7.09 9.61 -9.25
N GLN A 183 7.82 9.96 -8.20
CA GLN A 183 8.54 9.00 -7.37
C GLN A 183 7.53 8.21 -6.55
N LEU A 184 7.48 6.89 -6.72
CA LEU A 184 6.62 6.03 -5.91
C LEU A 184 7.23 5.84 -4.51
N ILE A 185 6.39 5.90 -3.48
CA ILE A 185 6.76 5.72 -2.08
C ILE A 185 6.18 4.41 -1.54
N SER A 186 4.87 4.20 -1.71
CA SER A 186 4.17 2.97 -1.30
C SER A 186 2.87 2.78 -2.07
N GLN A 187 2.36 1.55 -2.08
CA GLN A 187 1.00 1.24 -2.51
C GLN A 187 0.12 1.19 -1.26
N VAL A 188 -0.92 2.03 -1.21
CA VAL A 188 -1.82 2.11 -0.06
C VAL A 188 -2.85 0.99 -0.12
N ASP A 189 -3.43 0.77 -1.31
CA ASP A 189 -4.39 -0.29 -1.60
C ASP A 189 -4.40 -0.64 -3.10
N GLU A 190 -5.43 -1.35 -3.58
CA GLU A 190 -5.57 -1.79 -4.98
C GLU A 190 -5.83 -0.64 -5.97
N ASN A 191 -6.15 0.56 -5.48
CA ASN A 191 -6.54 1.70 -6.31
C ASN A 191 -5.64 2.93 -6.13
N TRP A 192 -4.85 3.00 -5.06
CA TRP A 192 -4.08 4.20 -4.69
C TRP A 192 -2.59 3.94 -4.47
N TYR A 193 -1.76 4.80 -5.08
CA TYR A 193 -0.35 4.97 -4.73
C TYR A 193 -0.16 6.19 -3.83
N GLU A 194 0.86 6.12 -2.97
CA GLU A 194 1.51 7.28 -2.37
C GLU A 194 2.80 7.57 -3.14
N GLY A 195 3.01 8.83 -3.50
CA GLY A 195 4.23 9.25 -4.17
C GLY A 195 4.57 10.70 -3.94
N SER A 196 5.59 11.18 -4.65
CA SER A 196 6.01 12.57 -4.59
C SER A 196 6.42 13.12 -5.94
N VAL A 197 6.05 14.36 -6.21
CA VAL A 197 6.48 15.15 -7.37
C VAL A 197 6.71 16.59 -6.92
N ASN A 198 7.77 17.24 -7.41
CA ASN A 198 8.10 18.64 -7.10
C ASN A 198 8.14 18.98 -5.59
N GLY A 199 8.51 18.01 -4.74
CA GLY A 199 8.60 18.18 -3.28
C GLY A 199 7.26 18.11 -2.54
N GLN A 200 6.15 17.87 -3.24
CA GLN A 200 4.85 17.56 -2.66
C GLN A 200 4.66 16.05 -2.64
N ALA A 201 4.06 15.53 -1.58
CA ALA A 201 3.74 14.12 -1.42
C ALA A 201 2.26 13.94 -1.11
N GLY A 202 1.69 12.85 -1.59
CA GLY A 202 0.28 12.55 -1.40
C GLY A 202 -0.16 11.36 -2.22
N PHE A 203 -1.46 11.11 -2.19
CA PHE A 203 -2.09 9.95 -2.80
C PHE A 203 -2.62 10.27 -4.20
N PHE A 204 -2.56 9.28 -5.09
CA PHE A 204 -3.16 9.38 -6.41
C PHE A 204 -3.59 8.02 -6.97
N PRO A 205 -4.55 7.99 -7.91
CA PRO A 205 -5.06 6.74 -8.47
C PRO A 205 -4.04 6.00 -9.33
N ILE A 206 -3.97 4.67 -9.18
CA ILE A 206 -3.06 3.81 -9.94
C ILE A 206 -3.35 3.88 -11.45
N ASN A 207 -4.62 3.98 -11.85
CA ASN A 207 -5.03 4.02 -13.25
C ASN A 207 -4.68 5.34 -13.98
N TYR A 208 -4.12 6.33 -13.29
CA TYR A 208 -3.66 7.59 -13.88
C TYR A 208 -2.18 7.57 -14.24
N VAL A 209 -1.47 6.47 -13.95
CA VAL A 209 -0.02 6.39 -14.14
C VAL A 209 0.41 5.08 -14.80
N GLU A 210 1.55 5.12 -15.48
CA GLU A 210 2.29 3.96 -15.94
C GLU A 210 3.51 3.75 -15.04
N VAL A 211 3.61 2.59 -14.39
CA VAL A 211 4.75 2.25 -13.54
C VAL A 211 5.99 1.97 -14.40
N ILE A 212 7.01 2.82 -14.27
CA ILE A 212 8.29 2.71 -14.99
C ILE A 212 9.28 1.82 -14.23
N ASN A 213 9.37 2.02 -12.92
CA ASN A 213 10.10 1.15 -11.99
C ASN A 213 9.17 0.81 -10.82
N PRO A 214 8.87 -0.47 -10.56
CA PRO A 214 7.96 -0.85 -9.48
C PRO A 214 8.56 -0.61 -8.08
N LEU A 215 7.69 -0.62 -7.06
CA LEU A 215 8.03 -0.61 -5.64
C LEU A 215 8.73 -1.90 -5.20
#